data_AF-A0A7J8RI06-F1
#
_entry.id   AF-A0A7J8RI06-F1
#
_cell.length_a   1.000
_cell.length_b   1.000
_cell.length_c   1.000
_cell.angle_alpha   90.00
_cell.angle_beta   90.00
_cell.angle_gamma   90.00
#
_symmetry.space_group_name_H-M   'P 1'
#
loop_
_entity.id
_entity.type
_entity.pdbx_description
1 polymer ?
#
loop_
_entity_poly.entity_id
_entity_poly.type
_entity_poly.pdbx_seq_one_letter_code
_entity_poly.pdbx_strand_id
1 'polypeptide(L)' 'MKLINNIAKVHEGVSVFGKVGEQTREGNDLYMEMKESGVINEQNLAESKVALVYGQMNEPSGAHMRVGLTALTMAKHFR' A
#
# COMPACT_ATOMS: atom_id res chain seq x y z
N MET A 1 0.16 -11.80 3.75
CA MET A 1 -0.29 -11.17 2.49
C MET A 1 -1.48 -11.82 1.77
N LYS A 2 -1.85 -13.09 2.01
CA LYS A 2 -3.00 -13.77 1.34
C LYS A 2 -4.33 -13.00 1.31
N LEU A 3 -4.67 -12.27 2.37
CA LEU A 3 -5.92 -11.50 2.45
C LEU A 3 -5.94 -10.34 1.44
N ILE A 4 -4.79 -9.69 1.22
CA ILE A 4 -4.68 -8.52 0.33
C ILE A 4 -4.85 -8.93 -1.12
N ASN A 5 -4.16 -10.00 -1.53
CA ASN A 5 -4.26 -10.55 -2.88
C ASN A 5 -5.70 -10.98 -3.21
N ASN A 6 -6.40 -11.60 -2.25
CA ASN A 6 -7.79 -12.00 -2.43
C ASN A 6 -8.73 -10.80 -2.52
N ILE A 7 -8.58 -9.79 -1.67
CA ILE A 7 -9.46 -8.60 -1.68
C ILE A 7 -9.20 -7.73 -2.92
N ALA A 8 -7.95 -7.50 -3.29
CA ALA A 8 -7.59 -6.69 -4.46
C ALA A 8 -7.99 -7.33 -5.80
N LYS A 9 -8.08 -8.68 -5.86
CA LYS A 9 -8.58 -9.39 -7.04
C LYS A 9 -10.10 -9.45 -7.12
N VAL A 10 -10.78 -9.52 -5.98
CA VAL A 10 -12.25 -9.71 -5.91
C VAL A 10 -13.01 -8.38 -5.94
N HIS A 11 -12.44 -7.30 -5.41
CA HIS A 11 -13.09 -5.99 -5.42
C HIS A 11 -12.65 -5.13 -6.62
N GLU A 12 -13.61 -4.47 -7.26
CA GLU A 12 -13.39 -3.55 -8.40
C GLU A 12 -12.83 -2.17 -7.97
N GLY A 13 -12.68 -1.93 -6.66
CA GLY A 13 -12.20 -0.65 -6.12
C GLY A 13 -10.69 -0.59 -5.91
N VAL A 14 -10.19 0.61 -5.64
CA VAL A 14 -8.79 0.85 -5.25
C VAL A 14 -8.61 0.54 -3.77
N SER A 15 -7.65 -0.33 -3.43
CA SER A 15 -7.28 -0.62 -2.04
C SER A 15 -6.17 0.30 -1.57
N VAL A 16 -6.27 0.85 -0.36
CA VAL A 16 -5.21 1.70 0.23
C VAL A 16 -4.59 1.01 1.45
N PHE A 17 -3.27 0.81 1.42
CA PHE A 17 -2.50 0.25 2.53
C PHE A 17 -1.65 1.32 3.20
N GLY A 18 -1.96 1.67 4.44
CA GLY A 18 -1.11 2.48 5.30
C GLY A 18 -0.32 1.61 6.26
N LYS A 19 1.00 1.55 6.10
CA LYS A 19 1.92 0.80 6.96
C LYS A 19 2.72 1.76 7.83
N VAL A 20 2.60 1.62 9.15
CA VAL A 20 3.16 2.54 10.15
C VAL A 20 4.19 1.80 11.01
N GLY A 21 5.44 2.27 11.02
CA GLY A 21 6.51 1.71 11.85
C GLY A 21 6.88 0.27 11.49
N GLU A 22 6.80 -0.09 10.20
CA GLU A 22 7.14 -1.43 9.72
C GLU A 22 8.63 -1.53 9.33
N GLN A 23 9.17 -2.75 9.22
CA GLN A 23 10.51 -2.95 8.70
C GLN A 23 10.53 -2.73 7.18
N THR A 24 11.56 -2.04 6.68
CA THR A 24 11.73 -1.76 5.24
C THR A 24 11.73 -3.04 4.40
N ARG A 25 12.28 -4.13 4.94
CA ARG A 25 12.28 -5.43 4.28
C ARG A 25 10.86 -5.94 4.02
N GLU A 26 9.99 -5.87 5.03
CA GLU A 26 8.60 -6.34 4.89
C GLU A 26 7.79 -5.46 3.94
N GLY A 27 8.11 -4.16 3.84
CA GLY A 27 7.55 -3.26 2.83
C GLY A 27 7.99 -3.61 1.42
N ASN A 28 9.28 -3.92 1.24
CA ASN A 28 9.82 -4.37 -0.04
C ASN A 28 9.21 -5.70 -0.49
N ASP A 29 9.15 -6.69 0.41
CA ASP A 29 8.59 -8.01 0.13
C ASP A 29 7.11 -7.89 -0.27
N LEU A 30 6.35 -7.02 0.40
CA LEU A 30 4.97 -6.71 0.04
C LEU A 30 4.86 -6.08 -1.36
N TYR A 31 5.71 -5.11 -1.68
CA TYR A 31 5.70 -4.45 -2.98
C TYR A 31 5.97 -5.46 -4.11
N MET A 32 6.97 -6.33 -3.93
CA MET A 32 7.31 -7.37 -4.90
C MET A 32 6.16 -8.38 -5.08
N GLU A 33 5.49 -8.79 -3.99
CA GLU A 33 4.33 -9.68 -4.08
C GLU A 33 3.14 -9.02 -4.82
N MET A 34 2.90 -7.72 -4.61
CA MET A 34 1.84 -6.98 -5.30
C MET A 34 2.12 -6.84 -6.80
N LYS A 35 3.39 -6.69 -7.17
CA LYS A 35 3.85 -6.67 -8.55
C LYS A 35 3.69 -8.04 -9.22
N GLU A 36 4.20 -9.10 -8.60
CA GLU A 36 4.11 -10.47 -9.13
C GLU A 36 2.66 -10.97 -9.24
N SER A 37 1.78 -10.52 -8.34
CA SER A 37 0.36 -10.88 -8.37
C SER A 37 -0.48 -10.08 -9.38
N GLY A 38 0.11 -9.08 -10.05
CA GLY A 38 -0.56 -8.22 -11.04
C GLY A 38 -1.48 -7.16 -10.43
N VAL A 39 -1.39 -6.92 -9.13
CA VAL A 39 -2.15 -5.85 -8.44
C VAL A 39 -1.52 -4.48 -8.71
N ILE A 40 -0.19 -4.43 -8.80
CA ILE A 40 0.58 -3.28 -9.28
C ILE A 40 1.04 -3.59 -10.71
N ASN A 41 0.66 -2.73 -11.65
CA ASN A 41 1.11 -2.79 -13.03
C ASN A 41 2.24 -1.76 -13.22
N GLU A 42 3.48 -2.22 -13.32
CA GLU A 42 4.64 -1.34 -13.51
C GLU A 42 4.69 -0.68 -14.90
N GLN A 43 4.12 -1.34 -15.91
CA GLN A 43 4.07 -0.80 -17.27
C GLN A 43 2.98 0.27 -17.40
N ASN A 44 1.90 0.15 -16.62
CA ASN A 44 0.83 1.14 -16.56
C ASN A 44 0.35 1.35 -15.12
N LEU A 45 0.94 2.34 -14.45
CA LEU A 45 0.58 2.66 -13.07
C LEU A 45 -0.90 3.08 -12.91
N ALA A 46 -1.53 3.61 -13.96
CA ALA A 46 -2.94 4.00 -13.91
C ALA A 46 -3.90 2.80 -13.81
N GLU A 47 -3.45 1.61 -14.20
CA GLU A 47 -4.22 0.36 -14.07
C GLU A 47 -3.99 -0.35 -12.72
N SER A 48 -3.09 0.17 -11.88
CA SER A 48 -2.83 -0.42 -10.58
C SER A 48 -4.02 -0.25 -9.64
N LYS A 49 -4.39 -1.32 -8.93
CA LYS A 49 -5.57 -1.33 -8.04
C LYS A 49 -5.25 -1.08 -6.57
N VAL A 50 -4.02 -0.66 -6.28
CA VAL A 50 -3.54 -0.48 -4.91
C VAL A 50 -2.72 0.80 -4.77
N ALA A 51 -2.92 1.50 -3.66
CA ALA A 51 -2.05 2.57 -3.19
C ALA A 51 -1.34 2.10 -1.92
N LEU A 52 0.00 2.16 -1.90
CA LEU A 52 0.83 1.80 -0.76
C LEU A 52 1.42 3.07 -0.13
N VAL A 53 1.22 3.25 1.17
CA VAL A 53 1.77 4.37 1.96
C VAL A 53 2.60 3.78 3.09
N TYR A 54 3.90 4.06 3.09
CA TYR A 54 4.85 3.50 4.03
C TYR A 54 5.41 4.58 4.94
N GLY A 55 5.36 4.35 6.25
CA GLY A 55 6.18 5.03 7.24
C GLY A 55 7.03 3.98 7.93
N GLN A 56 8.29 3.87 7.54
CA GLN A 56 9.19 2.77 7.91
C GLN A 56 9.91 3.08 9.21
N MET A 57 10.22 2.10 10.07
CA MET A 57 10.85 2.30 11.39
C MET A 57 12.10 3.20 11.40
N ASN A 58 12.79 3.32 10.28
CA ASN A 58 13.98 4.16 10.12
C ASN A 58 13.66 5.66 9.94
N GLU A 59 12.40 6.04 9.79
CA GLU A 59 11.96 7.42 9.68
C GLU A 59 11.81 8.10 11.04
N PRO A 60 11.87 9.45 11.11
CA PRO A 60 11.65 10.17 12.36
C PRO A 60 10.24 9.90 12.89
N SER A 61 10.09 9.87 14.23
CA SER A 61 8.81 9.57 14.89
C SER A 61 7.63 10.44 14.42
N GLY A 62 7.89 11.68 14.02
CA GLY A 62 6.90 12.58 13.45
C GLY A 62 6.35 12.12 12.08
N ALA A 63 7.15 11.41 11.28
CA ALA A 63 6.72 10.82 10.02
C ALA A 63 5.81 9.60 10.25
N HIS A 64 6.19 8.70 11.17
CA HIS A 64 5.38 7.53 11.54
C HIS A 64 3.97 7.92 11.98
N MET A 65 3.86 8.90 12.87
CA MET A 65 2.57 9.31 13.45
C MET A 65 1.61 9.86 12.39
N ARG A 66 2.13 10.42 11.28
CA ARG A 66 1.31 11.06 10.24
C ARG A 66 0.95 10.13 9.09
N VAL A 67 1.68 9.04 8.89
CA VAL A 67 1.51 8.20 7.69
C VAL A 67 0.11 7.57 7.61
N GLY A 68 -0.50 7.25 8.75
CA GLY A 68 -1.89 6.79 8.82
C GLY A 68 -2.89 7.84 8.31
N LEU A 69 -2.65 9.12 8.56
CA LEU A 69 -3.50 10.22 8.07
C LEU A 69 -3.35 10.40 6.55
N THR A 70 -2.14 10.22 6.02
CA THR A 70 -1.89 10.21 4.58
C THR A 70 -2.66 9.08 3.90
N ALA A 71 -2.59 7.86 4.46
CA ALA A 71 -3.35 6.72 3.95
C ALA A 71 -4.87 6.98 3.99
N LEU A 72 -5.39 7.56 5.08
CA LEU A 72 -6.80 7.95 5.19
C LEU A 72 -7.20 9.00 4.15
N THR A 73 -6.31 9.94 3.84
CA THR A 73 -6.56 10.98 2.83
C THR A 73 -6.68 10.36 1.44
N MET A 74 -5.79 9.43 1.10
CA MET A 74 -5.87 8.67 -0.16
C MET A 74 -7.15 7.84 -0.23
N ALA A 75 -7.52 7.16 0.86
CA ALA A 75 -8.76 6.39 0.92
C ALA A 75 -10.01 7.28 0.75
N LYS A 76 -10.00 8.50 1.31
CA LYS A 76 -11.08 9.48 1.09
C LYS A 76 -11.13 10.00 -0.34
N HIS A 77 -10.01 10.11 -1.04
CA HIS A 77 -9.99 10.55 -2.43
C HIS A 77 -10.66 9.52 -3.35
N PHE A 78 -10.52 8.23 -3.05
CA PHE A 78 -11.13 7.13 -3.81
C PHE A 78 -12.55 6.75 -3.34
N ARG A 79 -13.11 7.45 -2.34
CA ARG A 79 -14.48 7.23 -1.83
C ARG A 79 -15.47 8.14 -2.53
#